data_AF-A0A8T1I472-F1
#
_entry.id   AF-A0A8T1I472-F1
#
_cell.length_a   1.000
_cell.length_b   1.000
_cell.length_c   1.000
_cell.angle_alpha   90.00
_cell.angle_beta   90.00
_cell.angle_gamma   90.00
#
_symmetry.space_group_name_H-M   'P 1'
#
loop_
_entity.id
_entity.type
_entity.pdbx_description
1 polymer ?
#
loop_
_entity_poly.entity_id
_entity_poly.type
_entity_poly.pdbx_seq_one_letter_code
_entity_poly.pdbx_strand_id
1 'polypeptide(L)'
;MPNLDDRTRRAIVSDILLCTRDGQVDRVRFGTFAKLGRKYECNKRTIARIWKRYKASVAAGHVGGDVSSRIKGNSGRRGFDRAEVAAKVKAVPIQERRTIAATAKAAGVSTGLLQRLLQENVMKRVTSTIKPALTPANMTTRIEHVLAFIDERTCMFEPMYDVVHVDEKWFYEAVDKNTYYTVENKEPPPRHRRSKRFIQKTMFLAAVARPRYDPYKKTKFNGKIGIWPFTEESVAQRSRANRPKGSLVTKNIESIDSHVYKDYIINKVIPAIKKVWPRGEKWKEIFIQQDNAKPHLSPNDTDVVAAGTSDGWTSGCSGNLRTHRISM
;
A
#
# COMPACT_ATOMS: atom_id res chain seq x y z
N MET A 1 36.02 20.35 34.09
CA MET A 1 36.49 21.61 33.46
C MET A 1 35.29 22.30 32.83
N PRO A 2 35.09 23.62 33.01
CA PRO A 2 33.94 24.31 32.44
C PRO A 2 33.98 24.23 30.91
N ASN A 3 32.85 23.86 30.29
CA ASN A 3 32.68 23.90 28.84
C ASN A 3 32.34 25.34 28.42
N LEU A 4 33.38 26.13 28.12
CA LEU A 4 33.21 27.52 27.67
C LEU A 4 32.49 27.56 26.32
N ASP A 5 31.50 28.45 26.21
CA ASP A 5 30.80 28.70 24.95
C ASP A 5 31.70 29.44 23.94
N ASP A 6 31.30 29.44 22.67
CA ASP A 6 32.13 30.00 21.59
C ASP A 6 32.30 31.52 21.74
N ARG A 7 31.32 32.21 22.35
CA ARG A 7 31.39 33.64 22.66
C ARG A 7 32.45 33.95 23.71
N THR A 8 32.47 33.22 24.82
CA THR A 8 33.50 33.39 25.87
C THR A 8 34.89 33.05 25.34
N ARG A 9 35.00 32.02 24.48
CA ARG A 9 36.27 31.64 23.85
C ARG A 9 36.83 32.74 22.95
N ARG A 10 35.97 33.47 22.22
CA ARG A 10 36.37 34.66 21.43
C ARG A 10 36.74 35.83 22.33
N ALA A 11 35.98 36.09 23.40
CA ALA A 11 36.30 37.16 24.36
C ALA A 11 37.68 36.96 25.01
N ILE A 12 38.04 35.72 25.33
CA ILE A 12 39.37 35.36 25.82
C ILE A 12 40.47 35.73 24.81
N VAL A 13 40.26 35.49 23.52
CA VAL A 13 41.23 35.86 22.47
C VAL A 13 41.38 37.37 22.36
N SER A 14 40.26 38.10 22.33
CA SER A 14 40.26 39.57 22.30
C SER A 14 41.00 40.16 23.49
N ASP A 15 40.77 39.63 24.70
CA ASP A 15 41.49 40.06 25.91
C ASP A 15 43.00 39.76 25.85
N ILE A 16 43.41 38.63 25.25
CA ILE A 16 44.83 38.33 25.05
C ILE A 16 45.45 39.33 24.07
N LEU A 17 44.76 39.64 22.97
CA LEU A 17 45.20 40.62 21.96
C LEU A 17 45.32 42.04 22.54
N LEU A 18 44.40 42.44 23.42
CA LEU A 18 44.49 43.72 24.15
C LEU A 18 45.67 43.77 25.13
N CYS A 19 46.17 42.61 25.57
CA CYS A 19 47.30 42.50 26.48
C CYS A 19 48.66 42.32 25.77
N THR A 20 48.69 42.22 24.43
CA THR A 20 49.92 42.19 23.61
C THR A 20 50.29 43.59 23.12
N ARG A 21 51.54 44.02 23.33
CA ARG A 21 52.07 45.30 22.80
C ARG A 21 52.69 45.09 21.41
N ASP A 22 52.58 46.12 20.58
CA ASP A 22 53.33 46.32 19.33
C ASP A 22 53.17 45.22 18.26
N GLY A 23 51.94 44.70 18.10
CA GLY A 23 51.60 43.81 16.98
C GLY A 23 52.32 42.46 16.98
N GLN A 24 53.19 42.16 17.96
CA GLN A 24 53.91 40.91 18.07
C GLN A 24 53.06 39.87 18.82
N VAL A 25 52.27 39.11 18.06
CA VAL A 25 51.36 38.04 18.51
C VAL A 25 52.07 36.93 19.32
N ASP A 26 53.41 36.85 19.24
CA ASP A 26 54.20 35.83 19.92
C ASP A 26 54.68 36.20 21.33
N ARG A 27 54.51 37.45 21.79
CA ARG A 27 54.98 37.89 23.11
C ARG A 27 53.82 38.32 24.01
N VAL A 28 53.09 37.33 24.53
CA VAL A 28 52.10 37.55 25.60
C VAL A 28 52.82 37.79 26.93
N ARG A 29 52.49 38.89 27.63
CA ARG A 29 53.11 39.25 28.91
C ARG A 29 53.03 38.11 29.94
N PHE A 30 54.11 37.90 30.68
CA PHE A 30 54.15 36.90 31.75
C PHE A 30 53.00 37.11 32.75
N GLY A 31 52.33 36.02 33.14
CA GLY A 31 51.19 36.06 34.06
C GLY A 31 49.81 36.34 33.42
N THR A 32 49.74 36.73 32.14
CA THR A 32 48.46 37.05 31.45
C THR A 32 47.49 35.87 31.45
N PHE A 33 47.95 34.65 31.15
CA PHE A 33 47.08 33.46 31.16
C PHE A 33 46.58 33.09 32.56
N ALA A 34 47.34 33.38 33.62
CA ALA A 34 46.87 33.17 34.99
C ALA A 34 45.85 34.23 35.41
N LYS A 35 46.04 35.50 34.99
CA LYS A 35 45.09 36.58 35.20
C LYS A 35 43.75 36.33 34.48
N LEU A 36 43.81 35.96 33.20
CA LEU A 36 42.62 35.64 32.42
C LEU A 36 41.96 34.33 32.90
N GLY A 37 42.76 33.36 33.35
CA GLY A 37 42.22 32.17 33.99
C GLY A 37 41.35 32.50 35.21
N ARG A 38 41.78 33.46 36.06
CA ARG A 38 40.96 33.96 37.17
C ARG A 38 39.72 34.73 36.68
N LYS A 39 39.85 35.62 35.68
CA LYS A 39 38.75 36.41 35.11
C LYS A 39 37.62 35.54 34.53
N TYR A 40 37.99 34.45 33.85
CA TYR A 40 37.05 33.54 33.17
C TYR A 40 36.82 32.23 33.95
N GLU A 41 37.17 32.20 35.24
CA GLU A 41 36.98 31.04 36.14
C GLU A 41 37.45 29.70 35.55
N CYS A 42 38.57 29.72 34.83
CA CYS A 42 39.09 28.55 34.16
C CYS A 42 40.61 28.40 34.36
N ASN A 43 41.10 27.16 34.21
CA ASN A 43 42.51 26.89 34.39
C ASN A 43 43.36 27.66 33.35
N LYS A 44 44.51 28.21 33.75
CA LYS A 44 45.47 28.88 32.83
C LYS A 44 45.83 28.03 31.60
N ARG A 45 45.83 26.69 31.73
CA ARG A 45 46.04 25.75 30.61
C ARG A 45 44.91 25.79 29.58
N THR A 46 43.67 26.07 29.97
CA THR A 46 42.54 26.26 29.05
C THR A 46 42.71 27.53 28.23
N ILE A 47 43.09 28.64 28.86
CA ILE A 47 43.43 29.89 28.16
C ILE A 47 44.56 29.67 27.17
N ALA A 48 45.66 29.04 27.59
CA ALA A 48 46.80 28.75 26.71
C ALA A 48 46.43 27.86 25.51
N ARG A 49 45.53 26.88 25.71
CA ARG A 49 45.03 26.00 24.65
C ARG A 49 44.13 26.72 23.66
N ILE A 50 43.30 27.67 24.12
CA ILE A 50 42.49 28.54 23.25
C ILE A 50 43.43 29.42 22.41
N TRP A 51 44.44 30.02 23.04
CA TRP A 51 45.43 30.86 22.35
C TRP A 51 46.23 30.10 21.29
N LYS A 52 46.75 28.91 21.63
CA LYS A 52 47.45 28.03 20.68
C LYS A 52 46.58 27.71 19.45
N ARG A 53 45.28 27.50 19.66
CA ARG A 53 44.33 27.21 18.58
C ARG A 53 44.07 28.44 17.71
N TYR A 54 43.89 29.60 18.31
CA TYR A 54 43.77 30.87 17.59
C TYR A 54 44.98 31.07 16.65
N LYS A 55 46.20 30.96 17.17
CA LYS A 55 47.43 31.11 16.36
C LYS A 55 47.49 30.10 15.20
N ALA A 56 47.16 28.84 15.46
CA ALA A 56 47.14 27.81 14.42
C ALA A 56 46.07 28.08 13.33
N SER A 57 44.91 28.63 13.72
CA SER A 57 43.84 28.96 12.77
C SER A 57 44.17 30.18 11.92
N VAL A 58 44.77 31.21 12.51
CA VAL A 58 45.28 32.38 11.77
C VAL A 58 46.39 31.97 10.81
N ALA A 59 47.34 31.12 11.23
CA ALA A 59 48.39 30.59 10.36
C ALA A 59 47.83 29.75 9.19
N ALA A 60 46.66 29.15 9.34
CA ALA A 60 45.96 28.41 8.28
C ALA A 60 45.08 29.30 7.37
N GLY A 61 45.14 30.64 7.51
CA GLY A 61 44.45 31.60 6.64
C GLY A 61 43.06 32.04 7.11
N HIS A 62 42.60 31.64 8.30
CA HIS A 62 41.34 32.13 8.85
C HIS A 62 41.51 33.51 9.49
N VAL A 63 41.12 34.57 8.77
CA VAL A 63 41.28 35.99 9.15
C VAL A 63 40.75 36.31 10.56
N GLY A 64 39.70 35.62 11.02
CA GLY A 64 39.12 35.81 12.36
C GLY A 64 39.56 34.82 13.45
N GLY A 65 40.42 33.84 13.12
CA GLY A 65 40.90 32.79 14.03
C GLY A 65 39.79 31.93 14.67
N ASP A 66 39.54 30.74 14.14
CA ASP A 66 38.57 29.81 14.70
C ASP A 66 39.02 29.22 16.04
N VAL A 67 38.31 29.60 17.11
CA VAL A 67 38.49 29.08 18.47
C VAL A 67 37.33 28.23 18.96
N SER A 68 36.39 27.87 18.10
CA SER A 68 35.17 27.14 18.46
C SER A 68 35.44 25.83 19.23
N SER A 69 34.47 25.44 20.05
CA SER A 69 34.50 24.19 20.79
C SER A 69 34.32 23.00 19.84
N ARG A 70 35.36 22.16 19.72
CA ARG A 70 35.32 20.92 18.92
C ARG A 70 34.48 19.80 19.53
N ILE A 71 33.95 20.00 20.73
CA ILE A 71 33.10 19.01 21.42
C ILE A 71 31.79 18.82 20.64
N LYS A 72 31.22 19.89 20.07
CA LYS A 72 29.94 19.86 19.34
C LYS A 72 29.97 19.03 18.04
N GLY A 73 31.14 18.71 17.49
CA GLY A 73 31.27 17.95 16.23
C GLY A 73 31.98 16.60 16.33
N ASN A 74 32.83 16.40 17.35
CA ASN A 74 33.63 15.18 17.50
C ASN A 74 33.17 14.28 18.65
N SER A 75 31.98 14.53 19.22
CA SER A 75 31.41 13.68 20.26
C SER A 75 30.50 12.62 19.65
N GLY A 76 30.59 11.40 20.17
CA GLY A 76 29.76 10.27 19.76
C GLY A 76 30.43 9.31 18.78
N ARG A 77 29.72 8.22 18.49
CA ARG A 77 30.12 7.19 17.53
C ARG A 77 29.98 7.73 16.11
N ARG A 78 31.01 7.61 15.27
CA ARG A 78 30.92 7.96 13.84
C ARG A 78 29.77 7.18 13.20
N GLY A 79 28.94 7.87 12.43
CA GLY A 79 27.89 7.24 11.63
C GLY A 79 28.48 6.25 10.62
N PHE A 80 27.66 5.30 10.17
CA PHE A 80 28.01 4.43 9.05
C PHE A 80 27.66 5.12 7.73
N ASP A 81 28.39 4.81 6.66
CA ASP A 81 28.03 5.29 5.34
C ASP A 81 26.85 4.47 4.79
N ARG A 82 25.74 5.17 4.51
CA ARG A 82 24.53 4.57 3.96
C ARG A 82 24.77 4.02 2.55
N ALA A 83 25.59 4.69 1.76
CA ALA A 83 25.91 4.27 0.39
C ALA A 83 26.70 2.96 0.40
N GLU A 84 27.68 2.84 1.29
CA GLU A 84 28.47 1.62 1.47
C GLU A 84 27.60 0.43 1.89
N VAL A 85 26.71 0.62 2.89
CA VAL A 85 25.80 -0.44 3.34
C VAL A 85 24.81 -0.81 2.24
N ALA A 86 24.26 0.17 1.50
CA ALA A 86 23.38 -0.09 0.38
C ALA A 86 24.08 -0.87 -0.74
N ALA A 87 25.37 -0.58 -1.01
CA ALA A 87 26.17 -1.32 -1.98
C ALA A 87 26.39 -2.78 -1.55
N LYS A 88 26.70 -3.03 -0.28
CA LYS A 88 26.80 -4.39 0.29
C LYS A 88 25.50 -5.17 0.13
N VAL A 89 24.37 -4.54 0.43
CA VAL A 89 23.04 -5.16 0.20
C VAL A 89 22.80 -5.41 -1.28
N LYS A 90 23.19 -4.48 -2.17
CA LYS A 90 23.03 -4.60 -3.62
C LYS A 90 23.87 -5.74 -4.22
N ALA A 91 24.97 -6.14 -3.58
CA ALA A 91 25.79 -7.27 -4.01
C ALA A 91 25.17 -8.65 -3.72
N VAL A 92 24.35 -8.78 -2.68
CA VAL A 92 23.71 -10.05 -2.29
C VAL A 92 22.65 -10.47 -3.32
N PRO A 93 22.52 -11.71 -3.81
CA PRO A 93 21.43 -12.09 -4.71
C PRO A 93 20.03 -11.79 -4.16
N ILE A 94 19.08 -11.35 -5.00
CA ILE A 94 17.73 -10.92 -4.54
C ILE A 94 16.99 -12.05 -3.80
N GLN A 95 17.26 -13.31 -4.15
CA GLN A 95 16.68 -14.52 -3.57
C GLN A 95 17.04 -14.70 -2.09
N GLU A 96 18.18 -14.16 -1.67
CA GLU A 96 18.69 -14.21 -0.29
C GLU A 96 18.22 -13.00 0.55
N ARG A 97 17.65 -11.97 -0.08
CA ARG A 97 17.20 -10.73 0.58
C ARG A 97 15.76 -10.79 1.13
N ARG A 98 15.30 -11.96 1.57
CA ARG A 98 13.87 -12.18 1.92
C ARG A 98 13.45 -11.56 3.25
N THR A 99 14.31 -11.65 4.26
CA THR A 99 14.05 -11.14 5.61
C THR A 99 15.20 -10.25 6.04
N ILE A 100 14.93 -9.30 6.95
CA ILE A 100 15.96 -8.39 7.47
C ILE A 100 17.15 -9.19 8.04
N ALA A 101 16.88 -10.28 8.77
CA ALA A 101 17.92 -11.12 9.34
C ALA A 101 18.78 -11.84 8.28
N ALA A 102 18.14 -12.44 7.26
CA ALA A 102 18.86 -13.13 6.19
C ALA A 102 19.69 -12.15 5.35
N THR A 103 19.11 -11.02 4.97
CA THR A 103 19.81 -9.96 4.23
C THR A 103 20.99 -9.42 5.02
N ALA A 104 20.83 -9.21 6.34
CA ALA A 104 21.88 -8.71 7.21
C ALA A 104 23.06 -9.68 7.26
N LYS A 105 22.77 -10.97 7.45
CA LYS A 105 23.78 -12.04 7.48
C LYS A 105 24.53 -12.14 6.14
N ALA A 106 23.80 -12.16 5.02
CA ALA A 106 24.40 -12.27 3.68
C ALA A 106 25.23 -11.03 3.30
N ALA A 107 24.78 -9.84 3.70
CA ALA A 107 25.49 -8.58 3.43
C ALA A 107 26.61 -8.27 4.44
N GLY A 108 26.76 -9.07 5.50
CA GLY A 108 27.76 -8.84 6.56
C GLY A 108 27.50 -7.57 7.38
N VAL A 109 26.23 -7.19 7.57
CA VAL A 109 25.83 -5.96 8.30
C VAL A 109 24.88 -6.29 9.45
N SER A 110 24.68 -5.37 10.38
CA SER A 110 23.71 -5.59 11.46
C SER A 110 22.27 -5.39 10.99
N THR A 111 21.33 -6.11 11.61
CA THR A 111 19.89 -6.01 11.34
C THR A 111 19.34 -4.61 11.60
N GLY A 112 19.84 -3.92 12.63
CA GLY A 112 19.44 -2.55 12.96
C GLY A 112 19.80 -1.54 11.87
N LEU A 113 20.90 -1.75 11.13
CA LEU A 113 21.26 -0.89 10.01
C LEU A 113 20.25 -1.01 8.86
N LEU A 114 19.84 -2.23 8.52
CA LEU A 114 18.81 -2.45 7.50
C LEU A 114 17.45 -1.88 7.90
N GLN A 115 17.06 -2.02 9.17
CA GLN A 115 15.82 -1.39 9.67
C GLN A 115 15.86 0.12 9.53
N ARG A 116 17.00 0.75 9.84
CA ARG A 116 17.17 2.19 9.67
C ARG A 116 17.12 2.60 8.19
N LEU A 117 17.76 1.86 7.30
CA LEU A 117 17.67 2.12 5.85
C LEU A 117 16.25 1.97 5.30
N LEU A 118 15.44 1.04 5.85
CA LEU A 118 14.02 0.91 5.52
C LEU A 118 13.21 2.11 6.02
N GLN A 119 13.45 2.56 7.26
CA GLN A 119 12.78 3.73 7.85
C GLN A 119 13.12 5.03 7.12
N GLU A 120 14.39 5.17 6.70
CA GLU A 120 14.90 6.32 5.95
C GLU A 120 14.59 6.25 4.44
N ASN A 121 13.83 5.25 3.98
CA ASN A 121 13.47 5.01 2.58
C ASN A 121 14.66 4.85 1.61
N VAL A 122 15.86 4.57 2.11
CA VAL A 122 17.04 4.27 1.28
C VAL A 122 16.91 2.88 0.63
N MET A 123 16.20 1.96 1.30
CA MET A 123 15.77 0.68 0.74
C MET A 123 14.26 0.50 0.92
N LYS A 124 13.62 -0.25 0.01
CA LYS A 124 12.18 -0.53 0.08
C LYS A 124 11.90 -2.02 0.13
N ARG A 125 10.87 -2.40 0.89
CA ARG A 125 10.33 -3.76 0.85
C ARG A 125 9.45 -3.90 -0.38
N VAL A 126 9.75 -4.91 -1.21
CA VAL A 126 8.95 -5.25 -2.39
C VAL A 126 8.46 -6.68 -2.25
N THR A 127 7.23 -6.92 -2.67
CA THR A 127 6.64 -8.27 -2.74
C THR A 127 6.35 -8.61 -4.19
N SER A 128 6.76 -9.79 -4.62
CA SER A 128 6.33 -10.38 -5.88
C SER A 128 5.25 -11.44 -5.61
N THR A 129 4.26 -11.51 -6.49
CA THR A 129 3.24 -12.56 -6.48
C THR A 129 3.42 -13.40 -7.75
N ILE A 130 3.22 -14.71 -7.64
CA ILE A 130 3.20 -15.60 -8.80
C ILE A 130 2.01 -15.19 -9.67
N LYS A 131 2.28 -14.87 -10.94
CA LYS A 131 1.25 -14.58 -11.93
C LYS A 131 1.14 -15.77 -12.89
N PRO A 132 -0.05 -16.11 -13.39
CA PRO A 132 -0.19 -17.08 -14.47
C PRO A 132 0.69 -16.68 -15.65
N ALA A 133 1.36 -17.65 -16.26
CA ALA A 133 2.11 -17.42 -17.48
C ALA A 133 1.12 -17.16 -18.63
N LEU A 134 1.31 -16.06 -19.36
CA LEU A 134 0.52 -15.74 -20.54
C LEU A 134 1.25 -16.29 -21.77
N THR A 135 0.53 -17.03 -22.61
CA THR A 135 1.02 -17.40 -23.94
C THR A 135 0.96 -16.19 -24.87
N PRO A 136 1.74 -16.15 -25.97
CA PRO A 136 1.62 -15.09 -26.97
C PRO A 136 0.19 -14.93 -27.49
N ALA A 137 -0.54 -16.03 -27.70
CA ALA A 137 -1.94 -16.02 -28.12
C ALA A 137 -2.87 -15.30 -27.12
N ASN A 138 -2.71 -15.58 -25.82
CA ASN A 138 -3.48 -14.91 -24.77
C ASN A 138 -3.13 -13.43 -24.71
N MET A 139 -1.86 -13.05 -24.92
CA MET A 139 -1.46 -11.65 -24.96
C MET A 139 -2.14 -10.89 -26.10
N THR A 140 -2.13 -11.46 -27.32
CA THR A 140 -2.79 -10.87 -28.49
C THR A 140 -4.29 -10.70 -28.24
N THR A 141 -4.95 -11.76 -27.77
CA THR A 141 -6.39 -11.76 -27.46
C THR A 141 -6.74 -10.66 -26.46
N ARG A 142 -5.92 -10.47 -25.42
CA ARG A 142 -6.13 -9.42 -24.42
C ARG A 142 -5.94 -8.03 -25.00
N ILE A 143 -4.97 -7.84 -25.89
CA ILE A 143 -4.75 -6.55 -26.57
C ILE A 143 -5.93 -6.23 -27.48
N GLU A 144 -6.38 -7.18 -28.30
CA GLU A 144 -7.57 -7.04 -29.14
C GLU A 144 -8.80 -6.67 -28.32
N HIS A 145 -9.00 -7.34 -27.17
CA HIS A 145 -10.09 -7.01 -26.26
C HIS A 145 -10.00 -5.58 -25.72
N VAL A 146 -8.80 -5.11 -25.35
CA VAL A 146 -8.62 -3.72 -24.88
C VAL A 146 -8.84 -2.71 -26.00
N LEU A 147 -8.34 -2.99 -27.20
CA LEU A 147 -8.51 -2.13 -28.38
C LEU A 147 -9.98 -1.94 -28.75
N ALA A 148 -10.81 -2.97 -28.57
CA ALA A 148 -12.25 -2.88 -28.81
C ALA A 148 -12.97 -1.85 -27.91
N PHE A 149 -12.35 -1.39 -26.82
CA PHE A 149 -12.88 -0.34 -25.95
C PHE A 149 -12.18 1.00 -26.12
N ILE A 150 -11.35 1.18 -27.14
CA ILE A 150 -10.69 2.46 -27.42
C ILE A 150 -11.32 3.05 -28.67
N ASP A 151 -11.81 4.28 -28.54
CA ASP A 151 -12.23 5.07 -29.70
C ASP A 151 -10.98 5.54 -30.45
N GLU A 152 -10.79 5.02 -31.67
CA GLU A 152 -9.64 5.33 -32.52
C GLU A 152 -9.50 6.81 -32.85
N ARG A 153 -10.60 7.58 -32.85
CA ARG A 153 -10.58 9.01 -33.20
C ARG A 153 -10.11 9.86 -32.04
N THR A 154 -10.57 9.54 -30.83
CA THR A 154 -10.26 10.33 -29.63
C THR A 154 -9.08 9.77 -28.86
N CYS A 155 -8.66 8.53 -29.15
CA CYS A 155 -7.69 7.75 -28.39
C CYS A 155 -8.09 7.59 -26.91
N MET A 156 -9.39 7.66 -26.61
CA MET A 156 -9.94 7.54 -25.26
C MET A 156 -10.68 6.23 -25.09
N PHE A 157 -10.68 5.71 -23.85
CA PHE A 157 -11.50 4.55 -23.52
C PHE A 157 -12.99 4.90 -23.57
N GLU A 158 -13.78 3.99 -24.15
CA GLU A 158 -15.22 4.05 -24.07
C GLU A 158 -15.67 4.06 -22.60
N PRO A 159 -16.73 4.82 -22.28
CA PRO A 159 -17.16 4.98 -20.91
C PRO A 159 -17.78 3.71 -20.30
N MET A 160 -18.17 2.70 -21.09
CA MET A 160 -18.78 1.44 -20.61
C MET A 160 -20.00 1.68 -19.69
N TYR A 161 -20.81 2.71 -19.96
CA TYR A 161 -22.00 3.00 -19.14
C TYR A 161 -23.12 1.97 -19.31
N ASP A 162 -23.06 1.25 -20.42
CA ASP A 162 -23.90 0.14 -20.86
C ASP A 162 -23.40 -1.24 -20.40
N VAL A 163 -22.28 -1.33 -19.68
CA VAL A 163 -21.71 -2.61 -19.25
C VAL A 163 -22.03 -2.88 -17.77
N VAL A 164 -22.50 -4.10 -17.51
CA VAL A 164 -22.68 -4.71 -16.19
C VAL A 164 -21.65 -5.82 -16.04
N HIS A 165 -20.73 -5.69 -15.09
CA HIS A 165 -19.77 -6.73 -14.75
C HIS A 165 -20.36 -7.66 -13.70
N VAL A 166 -20.26 -8.96 -13.97
CA VAL A 166 -20.69 -10.02 -13.08
C VAL A 166 -19.50 -10.91 -12.75
N ASP A 167 -19.34 -11.24 -11.46
CA ASP A 167 -18.25 -12.09 -10.96
C ASP A 167 -18.70 -12.90 -9.74
N GLU A 168 -18.12 -14.08 -9.59
CA GLU A 168 -18.31 -14.95 -8.45
C GLU A 168 -17.18 -14.83 -7.43
N LYS A 169 -17.56 -14.74 -6.16
CA LYS A 169 -16.59 -14.66 -5.07
C LYS A 169 -16.93 -15.57 -3.92
N TRP A 170 -15.95 -16.35 -3.47
CA TRP A 170 -16.01 -17.05 -2.18
C TRP A 170 -15.79 -16.08 -1.03
N PHE A 171 -16.78 -15.97 -0.15
CA PHE A 171 -16.66 -15.31 1.15
C PHE A 171 -16.50 -16.35 2.25
N TYR A 172 -15.55 -16.12 3.13
CA TYR A 172 -15.26 -16.98 4.28
C TYR A 172 -15.89 -16.39 5.53
N GLU A 173 -16.57 -17.22 6.32
CA GLU A 173 -17.14 -16.83 7.62
C GLU A 173 -16.06 -16.26 8.56
N ALA A 174 -14.86 -16.81 8.49
CA ALA A 174 -13.71 -16.37 9.27
C ALA A 174 -12.47 -16.27 8.38
N VAL A 175 -11.71 -15.18 8.51
CA VAL A 175 -10.41 -15.06 7.84
C VAL A 175 -9.28 -15.63 8.71
N ASP A 176 -8.28 -16.16 8.02
CA ASP A 176 -7.13 -16.86 8.60
C ASP A 176 -6.26 -15.99 9.51
N LYS A 177 -6.16 -14.70 9.18
CA LYS A 177 -5.36 -13.72 9.93
C LYS A 177 -6.21 -12.48 10.17
N ASN A 178 -6.43 -12.15 11.44
CA ASN A 178 -6.96 -10.86 11.83
C ASN A 178 -5.82 -10.01 12.35
N THR A 179 -5.82 -8.73 11.98
CA THR A 179 -4.97 -7.73 12.61
C THR A 179 -5.77 -7.06 13.71
N TYR A 180 -5.24 -7.04 14.93
CA TYR A 180 -5.83 -6.34 16.06
C TYR A 180 -4.91 -5.20 16.48
N TYR A 181 -5.48 -4.04 16.76
CA TYR A 181 -4.80 -3.00 17.51
C TYR A 181 -5.08 -3.25 18.99
N THR A 182 -4.06 -3.66 19.76
CA THR A 182 -4.19 -3.85 21.20
C THR A 182 -3.56 -2.66 21.93
N VAL A 183 -4.28 -2.15 22.94
CA VAL A 183 -3.80 -1.10 23.85
C VAL A 183 -3.40 -1.82 25.16
N GLU A 184 -2.41 -1.29 25.89
CA GLU A 184 -1.93 -1.84 27.17
C GLU A 184 -1.32 -3.27 27.10
N ASN A 185 -0.68 -3.65 25.99
CA ASN A 185 -0.06 -4.98 25.81
C ASN A 185 -1.01 -6.17 26.05
N LYS A 186 -2.32 -5.98 25.85
CA LYS A 186 -3.28 -7.08 25.97
C LYS A 186 -3.04 -8.13 24.90
N GLU A 187 -3.13 -9.39 25.30
CA GLU A 187 -3.04 -10.51 24.38
C GLU A 187 -4.23 -10.50 23.40
N PRO A 188 -4.02 -10.86 22.13
CA PRO A 188 -5.12 -10.99 21.17
C PRO A 188 -6.07 -12.13 21.59
N PRO A 189 -7.36 -12.05 21.23
CA PRO A 189 -8.33 -13.06 21.60
C PRO A 189 -7.93 -14.44 21.03
N PRO A 190 -8.00 -15.52 21.84
CA PRO A 190 -7.69 -16.86 21.37
C PRO A 190 -8.70 -17.30 20.32
N ARG A 191 -8.21 -17.78 19.17
CA ARG A 191 -9.03 -18.30 18.06
C ARG A 191 -8.59 -19.71 17.74
N HIS A 192 -9.30 -20.69 18.27
CA HIS A 192 -9.00 -22.11 18.06
C HIS A 192 -10.01 -22.76 17.11
N ARG A 193 -9.50 -23.55 16.15
CA ARG A 193 -10.30 -24.45 15.31
C ARG A 193 -9.44 -25.64 14.94
N ARG A 194 -10.02 -26.84 14.86
CA ARG A 194 -9.28 -28.09 14.55
C ARG A 194 -8.63 -28.08 13.16
N SER A 195 -9.27 -27.48 12.16
CA SER A 195 -8.70 -27.31 10.81
C SER A 195 -9.34 -26.13 10.09
N LYS A 196 -8.53 -25.41 9.31
CA LYS A 196 -8.95 -24.31 8.44
C LYS A 196 -9.84 -24.76 7.27
N ARG A 197 -9.74 -26.04 6.88
CA ARG A 197 -10.55 -26.61 5.78
C ARG A 197 -12.05 -26.62 6.09
N PHE A 198 -12.43 -26.55 7.36
CA PHE A 198 -13.82 -26.52 7.82
C PHE A 198 -14.32 -25.11 8.15
N ILE A 199 -13.64 -24.06 7.68
CA ILE A 199 -14.21 -22.71 7.71
C ILE A 199 -15.34 -22.68 6.68
N GLN A 200 -16.54 -22.28 7.11
CA GLN A 200 -17.66 -22.17 6.19
C GLN A 200 -17.35 -21.08 5.17
N LYS A 201 -17.62 -21.40 3.91
CA LYS A 201 -17.46 -20.48 2.79
C LYS A 201 -18.72 -20.52 1.95
N THR A 202 -19.19 -19.36 1.51
CA THR A 202 -20.35 -19.22 0.64
C THR A 202 -19.92 -18.45 -0.59
N MET A 203 -20.27 -18.97 -1.78
CA MET A 203 -20.02 -18.26 -3.02
C MET A 203 -21.15 -17.26 -3.24
N PHE A 204 -20.81 -16.06 -3.67
CA PHE A 204 -21.78 -15.03 -4.05
C PHE A 204 -21.55 -14.63 -5.50
N LEU A 205 -22.65 -14.43 -6.22
CA LEU A 205 -22.68 -13.73 -7.50
C LEU A 205 -22.86 -12.24 -7.23
N ALA A 206 -21.97 -11.39 -7.74
CA ALA A 206 -22.10 -9.94 -7.61
C ALA A 206 -22.25 -9.30 -8.98
N ALA A 207 -23.15 -8.33 -9.11
CA ALA A 207 -23.32 -7.54 -10.32
C ALA A 207 -23.10 -6.05 -10.02
N VAL A 208 -22.24 -5.42 -10.81
CA VAL A 208 -21.90 -4.00 -10.70
C VAL A 208 -21.78 -3.34 -12.07
N ALA A 209 -22.10 -2.06 -12.15
CA ALA A 209 -21.95 -1.23 -13.33
C ALA A 209 -21.23 0.07 -12.97
N ARG A 210 -20.83 0.85 -13.98
CA ARG A 210 -20.14 2.11 -13.75
C ARG A 210 -21.07 3.14 -13.07
N PRO A 211 -20.67 3.72 -11.91
CA PRO A 211 -21.43 4.78 -11.26
C PRO A 211 -21.54 6.03 -12.15
N ARG A 212 -22.73 6.63 -12.22
CA ARG A 212 -23.01 7.82 -13.04
C ARG A 212 -24.18 8.62 -12.49
N TYR A 213 -24.34 9.86 -12.94
CA TYR A 213 -25.49 10.67 -12.57
C TYR A 213 -26.72 10.26 -13.39
N ASP A 214 -27.88 10.10 -12.75
CA ASP A 214 -29.17 9.86 -13.41
C ASP A 214 -29.97 11.17 -13.42
N PRO A 215 -30.09 11.86 -14.56
CA PRO A 215 -30.84 13.12 -14.66
C PRO A 215 -32.32 12.97 -14.34
N TYR A 216 -32.93 11.79 -14.58
CA TYR A 216 -34.36 11.57 -14.36
C TYR A 216 -34.68 11.42 -12.88
N LYS A 217 -33.83 10.70 -12.14
CA LYS A 217 -33.96 10.53 -10.69
C LYS A 217 -33.30 11.67 -9.90
N LYS A 218 -32.60 12.60 -10.58
CA LYS A 218 -31.79 13.68 -10.00
C LYS A 218 -30.86 13.18 -8.89
N THR A 219 -30.28 11.99 -9.09
CA THR A 219 -29.47 11.30 -8.09
C THR A 219 -28.33 10.53 -8.74
N LYS A 220 -27.32 10.15 -7.95
CA LYS A 220 -26.19 9.38 -8.44
C LYS A 220 -26.52 7.88 -8.41
N PHE A 221 -26.53 7.26 -9.57
CA PHE A 221 -26.46 5.80 -9.67
C PHE A 221 -25.09 5.33 -9.18
N ASN A 222 -25.08 4.56 -8.10
CA ASN A 222 -23.86 4.15 -7.41
C ASN A 222 -23.18 2.92 -8.03
N GLY A 223 -23.72 2.37 -9.13
CA GLY A 223 -23.18 1.20 -9.81
C GLY A 223 -23.47 -0.14 -9.15
N LYS A 224 -24.05 -0.17 -7.94
CA LYS A 224 -24.35 -1.42 -7.23
C LYS A 224 -25.69 -1.97 -7.72
N ILE A 225 -25.70 -3.19 -8.26
CA ILE A 225 -26.92 -3.83 -8.73
C ILE A 225 -27.40 -4.86 -7.72
N GLY A 226 -26.51 -5.77 -7.31
CA GLY A 226 -26.86 -6.76 -6.29
C GLY A 226 -25.74 -7.74 -5.99
N ILE A 227 -25.97 -8.52 -4.93
CA ILE A 227 -25.14 -9.64 -4.52
C ILE A 227 -26.05 -10.77 -4.04
N TRP A 228 -25.83 -11.98 -4.54
CA TRP A 228 -26.70 -13.13 -4.27
C TRP A 228 -25.87 -14.35 -3.84
N PRO A 229 -26.14 -14.94 -2.66
CA PRO A 229 -25.46 -16.17 -2.25
C PRO A 229 -25.97 -17.35 -3.08
N PHE A 230 -25.06 -18.23 -3.50
CA PHE A 230 -25.41 -19.53 -4.08
C PHE A 230 -25.86 -20.49 -2.99
N THR A 231 -27.13 -20.37 -2.60
CA THR A 231 -27.73 -21.15 -1.53
C THR A 231 -29.10 -21.69 -1.89
N GLU A 232 -29.45 -22.82 -1.29
CA GLU A 232 -30.76 -23.46 -1.36
C GLU A 232 -31.35 -23.64 0.04
N GLU A 233 -32.67 -23.60 0.14
CA GLU A 233 -33.36 -24.01 1.36
C GLU A 233 -33.54 -25.52 1.34
N SER A 234 -33.09 -26.18 2.42
CA SER A 234 -33.20 -27.62 2.57
C SER A 234 -33.69 -27.98 3.96
N VAL A 235 -34.42 -29.08 4.08
CA VAL A 235 -34.92 -29.57 5.36
C VAL A 235 -33.80 -30.27 6.13
N ALA A 236 -33.65 -29.93 7.41
CA ALA A 236 -32.69 -30.57 8.31
C ALA A 236 -33.00 -32.07 8.49
N GLN A 237 -32.15 -32.93 7.92
CA GLN A 237 -32.31 -34.39 7.99
C GLN A 237 -31.98 -35.00 9.36
N ARG A 238 -31.16 -34.31 10.16
CA ARG A 238 -30.72 -34.74 11.49
C ARG A 238 -30.93 -33.64 12.51
N SER A 239 -31.38 -34.02 13.69
CA SER A 239 -31.39 -33.15 14.86
C SER A 239 -29.95 -32.86 15.31
N ARG A 240 -29.72 -31.63 15.76
CA ARG A 240 -28.55 -31.18 16.50
C ARG A 240 -29.03 -30.33 17.67
N ALA A 241 -28.15 -30.09 18.65
CA ALA A 241 -28.48 -29.36 19.88
C ALA A 241 -29.29 -28.06 19.64
N ASN A 242 -28.94 -27.30 18.60
CA ASN A 242 -29.61 -26.03 18.28
C ASN A 242 -30.46 -26.10 16.99
N ARG A 243 -30.83 -27.31 16.53
CA ARG A 243 -31.55 -27.48 15.27
C ARG A 243 -32.34 -28.80 15.24
N PRO A 244 -33.67 -28.79 15.49
CA PRO A 244 -34.47 -30.00 15.39
C PRO A 244 -34.51 -30.53 13.94
N LYS A 245 -34.82 -31.82 13.81
CA LYS A 245 -35.06 -32.44 12.49
C LYS A 245 -36.32 -31.79 11.89
N GLY A 246 -36.31 -31.49 10.60
CA GLY A 246 -37.44 -30.84 9.93
C GLY A 246 -37.34 -29.31 9.80
N SER A 247 -36.40 -28.64 10.49
CA SER A 247 -36.21 -27.19 10.32
C SER A 247 -35.73 -26.84 8.91
N LEU A 248 -36.19 -25.73 8.34
CA LEU A 248 -35.64 -25.15 7.11
C LEU A 248 -34.23 -24.62 7.37
N VAL A 249 -33.30 -24.95 6.48
CA VAL A 249 -31.89 -24.59 6.58
C VAL A 249 -31.38 -24.13 5.23
N THR A 250 -30.85 -22.92 5.20
CA THR A 250 -30.06 -22.44 4.08
C THR A 250 -28.73 -23.18 4.01
N LYS A 251 -28.49 -23.89 2.92
CA LYS A 251 -27.21 -24.55 2.62
C LYS A 251 -26.61 -23.98 1.36
N ASN A 252 -25.30 -24.04 1.24
CA ASN A 252 -24.63 -23.71 0.01
C ASN A 252 -24.93 -24.77 -1.05
N ILE A 253 -25.11 -24.33 -2.29
CA ILE A 253 -25.15 -25.22 -3.44
C ILE A 253 -23.75 -25.82 -3.61
N GLU A 254 -23.66 -27.16 -3.67
CA GLU A 254 -22.37 -27.86 -3.65
C GLU A 254 -21.59 -27.70 -4.96
N SER A 255 -22.30 -27.71 -6.09
CA SER A 255 -21.74 -27.53 -7.43
C SER A 255 -22.57 -26.52 -8.21
N ILE A 256 -21.92 -25.46 -8.68
CA ILE A 256 -22.56 -24.45 -9.53
C ILE A 256 -22.28 -24.87 -10.97
N ASP A 257 -23.31 -25.42 -11.61
CA ASP A 257 -23.28 -25.74 -13.03
C ASP A 257 -23.84 -24.57 -13.85
N SER A 258 -23.87 -24.75 -15.17
CA SER A 258 -24.40 -23.75 -16.08
C SER A 258 -25.89 -23.45 -15.85
N HIS A 259 -26.68 -24.42 -15.36
CA HIS A 259 -28.11 -24.23 -15.13
C HIS A 259 -28.36 -23.35 -13.91
N VAL A 260 -27.68 -23.63 -12.79
CA VAL A 260 -27.74 -22.80 -11.58
C VAL A 260 -27.24 -21.38 -11.89
N TYR A 261 -26.15 -21.26 -12.62
CA TYR A 261 -25.64 -19.95 -13.02
C TYR A 261 -26.65 -19.18 -13.88
N LYS A 262 -27.23 -19.86 -14.89
CA LYS A 262 -28.26 -19.31 -15.77
C LYS A 262 -29.48 -18.81 -15.00
N ASP A 263 -29.96 -19.62 -14.06
CA ASP A 263 -31.08 -19.27 -13.18
C ASP A 263 -30.81 -17.98 -12.41
N TYR A 264 -29.61 -17.84 -11.85
CA TYR A 264 -29.23 -16.62 -11.13
C TYR A 264 -29.18 -15.40 -12.05
N ILE A 265 -28.66 -15.53 -13.27
CA ILE A 265 -28.66 -14.43 -14.24
C ILE A 265 -30.10 -14.00 -14.58
N ILE A 266 -30.96 -14.96 -14.93
CA ILE A 266 -32.33 -14.71 -15.40
C ILE A 266 -33.23 -14.23 -14.26
N ASN A 267 -33.20 -14.89 -13.12
CA ASN A 267 -34.18 -14.68 -12.04
C ASN A 267 -33.68 -13.72 -10.96
N LYS A 268 -32.38 -13.38 -10.92
CA LYS A 268 -31.83 -12.45 -9.93
C LYS A 268 -31.20 -11.22 -10.58
N VAL A 269 -30.22 -11.40 -11.48
CA VAL A 269 -29.42 -10.30 -12.03
C VAL A 269 -30.25 -9.41 -12.94
N ILE A 270 -30.90 -9.96 -13.96
CA ILE A 270 -31.68 -9.18 -14.93
C ILE A 270 -32.80 -8.37 -14.24
N PRO A 271 -33.65 -8.95 -13.37
CA PRO A 271 -34.67 -8.19 -12.65
C PRO A 271 -34.08 -7.06 -11.81
N ALA A 272 -32.92 -7.30 -11.17
CA ALA A 272 -32.25 -6.26 -10.39
C ALA A 272 -31.71 -5.13 -11.26
N ILE A 273 -31.10 -5.44 -12.42
CA ILE A 273 -30.71 -4.44 -13.42
C ILE A 273 -31.93 -3.60 -13.78
N LYS A 274 -33.02 -4.23 -14.22
CA LYS A 274 -34.24 -3.54 -14.65
C LYS A 274 -34.80 -2.59 -13.59
N LYS A 275 -34.70 -2.96 -12.32
CA LYS A 275 -35.18 -2.18 -11.18
C LYS A 275 -34.34 -0.92 -10.91
N VAL A 276 -33.01 -1.03 -11.02
CA VAL A 276 -32.10 0.04 -10.57
C VAL A 276 -31.53 0.90 -11.70
N TRP A 277 -31.56 0.40 -12.94
CA TRP A 277 -30.93 1.05 -14.09
C TRP A 277 -31.43 2.49 -14.30
N PRO A 278 -30.56 3.42 -14.74
CA PRO A 278 -30.97 4.77 -15.08
C PRO A 278 -32.06 4.81 -16.15
N ARG A 279 -33.16 5.52 -15.85
CA ARG A 279 -34.38 5.46 -16.66
C ARG A 279 -34.16 5.99 -18.09
N GLY A 280 -33.31 7.01 -18.22
CA GLY A 280 -32.96 7.64 -19.49
C GLY A 280 -32.13 6.80 -20.45
N GLU A 281 -31.81 5.56 -20.07
CA GLU A 281 -30.95 4.66 -20.84
C GLU A 281 -31.57 3.28 -21.01
N LYS A 282 -32.86 3.13 -20.67
CA LYS A 282 -33.60 1.86 -20.81
C LYS A 282 -33.65 1.34 -22.26
N TRP A 283 -33.51 2.26 -23.22
CA TRP A 283 -33.50 1.98 -24.67
C TRP A 283 -32.12 1.65 -25.23
N LYS A 284 -31.04 1.74 -24.43
CA LYS A 284 -29.71 1.32 -24.87
C LYS A 284 -29.56 -0.19 -24.68
N GLU A 285 -28.80 -0.82 -25.58
CA GLU A 285 -28.29 -2.19 -25.36
C GLU A 285 -27.43 -2.20 -24.10
N ILE A 286 -27.60 -3.22 -23.26
CA ILE A 286 -26.82 -3.41 -22.02
C ILE A 286 -26.05 -4.71 -22.15
N PHE A 287 -24.76 -4.67 -21.90
CA PHE A 287 -23.90 -5.84 -21.94
C PHE A 287 -23.67 -6.40 -20.54
N ILE A 288 -23.94 -7.69 -20.35
CA ILE A 288 -23.55 -8.42 -19.14
C ILE A 288 -22.20 -9.08 -19.41
N GLN A 289 -21.14 -8.54 -18.82
CA GLN A 289 -19.79 -9.05 -18.94
C GLN A 289 -19.48 -10.04 -17.81
N GLN A 290 -18.94 -11.20 -18.19
CA GLN A 290 -18.54 -12.29 -17.30
C GLN A 290 -17.20 -12.89 -17.76
N ASP A 291 -16.54 -13.66 -16.90
CA ASP A 291 -15.31 -14.38 -17.25
C ASP A 291 -15.59 -15.60 -18.18
N ASN A 292 -14.56 -16.35 -18.56
CA ASN A 292 -14.68 -17.53 -19.43
C ASN A 292 -14.69 -18.87 -18.66
N ALA A 293 -15.27 -18.92 -17.47
CA ALA A 293 -15.46 -20.17 -16.75
C ALA A 293 -16.44 -21.10 -17.48
N LYS A 294 -16.22 -22.42 -17.33
CA LYS A 294 -17.02 -23.46 -18.00
C LYS A 294 -18.55 -23.35 -17.84
N PRO A 295 -19.12 -22.99 -16.67
CA PRO A 295 -20.57 -22.89 -16.53
C PRO A 295 -21.17 -21.63 -17.19
N HIS A 296 -20.35 -20.74 -17.76
CA HIS A 296 -20.84 -19.46 -18.26
C HIS A 296 -21.57 -19.55 -19.58
N LEU A 297 -22.54 -18.67 -19.72
CA LEU A 297 -23.51 -18.69 -20.80
C LEU A 297 -22.88 -18.29 -22.13
N SER A 298 -23.47 -18.79 -23.21
CA SER A 298 -23.19 -18.27 -24.55
C SER A 298 -23.65 -16.80 -24.64
N PRO A 299 -22.93 -15.93 -25.37
CA PRO A 299 -23.35 -14.56 -25.66
C PRO A 299 -24.78 -14.41 -26.21
N ASN A 300 -25.25 -15.45 -26.91
CA ASN A 300 -26.55 -15.49 -27.59
C ASN A 300 -27.51 -16.52 -26.95
N ASP A 301 -27.39 -16.77 -25.65
CA ASP A 301 -28.34 -17.65 -24.96
C ASP A 301 -29.77 -17.09 -25.06
N THR A 302 -30.67 -17.88 -25.65
CA THR A 302 -32.04 -17.46 -25.99
C THR A 302 -32.85 -17.03 -24.79
N ASP A 303 -32.68 -17.70 -23.66
CA ASP A 303 -33.50 -17.46 -22.47
C ASP A 303 -33.03 -16.18 -21.75
N VAL A 304 -31.72 -15.90 -21.80
CA VAL A 304 -31.14 -14.65 -21.29
C VAL A 304 -31.63 -13.47 -22.12
N VAL A 305 -31.60 -13.60 -23.45
CA VAL A 305 -32.08 -12.55 -24.36
C VAL A 305 -33.59 -12.32 -24.17
N ALA A 306 -34.37 -13.39 -24.03
CA ALA A 306 -35.81 -13.30 -23.75
C ALA A 306 -36.10 -12.60 -22.42
N ALA A 307 -35.41 -12.98 -21.33
CA ALA A 307 -35.54 -12.34 -20.03
C ALA A 307 -35.12 -10.86 -20.07
N GLY A 308 -34.09 -10.54 -20.85
CA GLY A 308 -33.61 -9.18 -21.04
C GLY A 308 -34.58 -8.26 -21.77
N THR A 309 -35.35 -8.80 -22.71
CA THR A 309 -36.26 -8.05 -23.59
C THR A 309 -37.71 -8.00 -23.10
N SER A 310 -38.03 -8.64 -21.96
CA SER A 310 -39.36 -8.52 -21.36
C SER A 310 -39.60 -7.13 -20.71
N ASP A 311 -40.85 -6.79 -20.39
CA ASP A 311 -41.23 -5.61 -19.59
C ASP A 311 -40.93 -4.25 -20.24
N GLY A 312 -41.12 -4.17 -21.57
CA GLY A 312 -40.91 -2.94 -22.34
C GLY A 312 -39.45 -2.52 -22.42
N TRP A 313 -38.55 -3.49 -22.39
CA TRP A 313 -37.15 -3.38 -22.84
C TRP A 313 -37.13 -3.86 -24.30
N THR A 314 -37.28 -2.94 -25.26
CA THR A 314 -37.71 -3.27 -26.63
C THR A 314 -36.63 -3.83 -27.55
N SER A 315 -37.03 -4.80 -28.35
CA SER A 315 -36.34 -5.45 -29.48
C SER A 315 -36.46 -4.71 -30.84
N GLY A 316 -36.67 -3.39 -30.85
CA GLY A 316 -36.75 -2.57 -32.07
C GLY A 316 -35.81 -1.38 -31.99
N CYS A 317 -34.81 -1.33 -32.88
CA CYS A 317 -33.63 -0.46 -32.84
C CYS A 317 -32.63 -0.78 -31.71
N SER A 318 -31.84 -1.84 -31.92
CA SER A 318 -30.55 -2.16 -31.27
C SER A 318 -30.49 -2.00 -29.73
N GLY A 319 -31.47 -2.55 -29.00
CA GLY A 319 -31.46 -2.58 -27.53
C GLY A 319 -31.73 -3.99 -26.99
N ASN A 320 -30.71 -4.83 -26.85
CA ASN A 320 -30.84 -6.13 -26.18
C ASN A 320 -30.02 -6.15 -24.87
N LEU A 321 -30.31 -7.08 -23.95
CA LEU A 321 -29.34 -7.48 -22.92
C LEU A 321 -28.56 -8.67 -23.49
N ARG A 322 -27.28 -8.48 -23.81
CA ARG A 322 -26.41 -9.55 -24.34
C ARG A 322 -25.33 -9.89 -23.32
N THR A 323 -25.05 -11.18 -23.17
CA THR A 323 -23.85 -11.60 -22.45
C THR A 323 -22.64 -11.38 -23.35
N HIS A 324 -21.55 -10.85 -22.82
CA HIS A 324 -20.27 -10.76 -23.51
C HIS A 324 -19.22 -11.49 -22.67
N ARG A 325 -18.49 -12.42 -23.31
CA ARG A 325 -17.38 -13.12 -22.66
C ARG A 325 -16.10 -12.33 -22.82
N ILE A 326 -15.31 -12.28 -21.76
CA ILE A 326 -13.91 -11.90 -21.86
C ILE A 326 -13.11 -13.11 -22.32
N SER A 327 -12.49 -13.02 -23.50
CA SER A 327 -11.47 -14.00 -23.89
C SER A 327 -10.18 -13.67 -23.12
N MET A 328 -9.65 -14.62 -22.33
CA MET A 328 -8.50 -14.40 -21.43
C MET A 328 -7.17 -14.91 -21.98
#